data_AF-A0A6G3MKU5-F1
#
_entry.id   AF-A0A6G3MKU5-F1
#
_cell.length_a   1.000
_cell.length_b   1.000
_cell.length_c   1.000
_cell.angle_alpha   90.00
_cell.angle_beta   90.00
_cell.angle_gamma   90.00
#
_symmetry.space_group_name_H-M   'P 1'
#
loop_
_entity.id
_entity.type
_entity.pdbx_description
1 polymer ?
#
loop_
_entity_poly.entity_id
_entity_poly.type
_entity_poly.pdbx_seq_one_letter_code
_entity_poly.pdbx_strand_id
1 'polypeptide(L)'
;EQELIVQSVVQSILPKLTAEDTVLFLSIIDDIFPNVLVKQSESLSLLTEIKAVCSDMSLLYLTESNQNSPWLEKLLYLNEIIKVNHGIILVGETCTGKTTCWKVLLEALNRLESTKGYFYIIDPKAISKEILYGSLDPTTRAWTDGIFTAIIRNVIENSENTNERHWIILDGDIDPEWVENLNSTLDDNKLFTL
;
A
#
# COMPACT_ATOMS: atom_id res chain seq x y z
N GLU A 1 -3.10 -0.22 28.63
CA GLU A 1 -1.83 0.23 28.02
C GLU A 1 -1.09 -0.92 27.35
N GLN A 2 -0.80 -2.03 28.05
CA GLN A 2 -0.15 -3.21 27.46
C GLN A 2 -0.89 -3.76 26.23
N GLU A 3 -2.23 -3.83 26.26
CA GLU A 3 -3.03 -4.28 25.11
C GLU A 3 -2.81 -3.44 23.84
N LEU A 4 -2.72 -2.11 23.98
CA LEU A 4 -2.50 -1.20 22.85
C LEU A 4 -1.09 -1.35 22.27
N ILE A 5 -0.09 -1.58 23.14
CA ILE A 5 1.29 -1.80 22.71
C ILE A 5 1.38 -3.10 21.92
N VAL A 6 0.84 -4.19 22.45
CA VAL A 6 0.83 -5.49 21.76
C VAL A 6 0.09 -5.37 20.43
N GLN A 7 -1.08 -4.72 20.41
CA GLN A 7 -1.83 -4.50 19.17
C GLN A 7 -1.01 -3.73 18.14
N SER A 8 -0.32 -2.67 18.54
CA SER A 8 0.53 -1.86 17.64
C SER A 8 1.71 -2.68 17.09
N VAL A 9 2.35 -3.48 17.94
CA VAL A 9 3.46 -4.35 17.57
C VAL A 9 3.00 -5.43 16.59
N VAL A 10 1.87 -6.08 16.88
CA VAL A 10 1.27 -7.09 15.98
C VAL A 10 0.93 -6.46 14.64
N GLN A 11 0.22 -5.31 14.61
CA GLN A 11 -0.17 -4.66 13.36
C GLN A 11 1.03 -4.23 12.49
N SER A 12 2.14 -3.81 13.10
CA SER A 12 3.34 -3.36 12.38
C SER A 12 4.22 -4.50 11.88
N ILE A 13 4.29 -5.60 12.64
CA ILE A 13 5.22 -6.71 12.38
C ILE A 13 4.56 -7.82 11.54
N LEU A 14 3.33 -8.21 11.86
CA LEU A 14 2.64 -9.35 11.24
C LEU A 14 2.60 -9.30 9.70
N PRO A 15 2.40 -8.12 9.04
CA PRO A 15 2.38 -8.07 7.58
C PRO A 15 3.74 -8.37 6.93
N LYS A 16 4.84 -8.14 7.66
CA LYS A 16 6.23 -8.31 7.19
C LYS A 16 6.73 -9.74 7.35
N LEU A 17 6.05 -10.54 8.17
CA LEU A 17 6.47 -11.91 8.49
C LEU A 17 6.04 -12.91 7.41
N THR A 18 6.82 -13.98 7.30
CA THR A 18 6.41 -15.18 6.58
C THR A 18 5.36 -15.97 7.38
N ALA A 19 4.71 -16.95 6.75
CA ALA A 19 3.75 -17.80 7.44
C ALA A 19 4.36 -18.57 8.62
N GLU A 20 5.61 -19.03 8.46
CA GLU A 20 6.35 -19.74 9.51
C GLU A 20 6.71 -18.81 10.67
N ASP A 21 7.25 -17.62 10.35
CA ASP A 21 7.63 -16.63 11.36
C ASP A 21 6.43 -16.07 12.11
N THR A 22 5.25 -16.03 11.47
CA THR A 22 4.01 -15.57 12.10
C THR A 22 3.64 -16.44 13.30
N VAL A 23 3.79 -17.76 13.18
CA VAL A 23 3.48 -18.70 14.27
C VAL A 23 4.46 -18.50 15.44
N LEU A 24 5.75 -18.34 15.13
CA LEU A 24 6.80 -18.09 16.13
C LEU A 24 6.58 -16.75 16.84
N PHE A 25 6.26 -15.70 16.08
CA PHE A 25 6.00 -14.38 16.62
C PHE A 25 4.80 -14.38 17.57
N LEU A 26 3.70 -15.05 17.21
CA LEU A 26 2.53 -15.17 18.08
C LEU A 26 2.85 -15.96 19.36
N SER A 27 3.67 -17.02 19.28
CA SER A 27 4.17 -17.75 20.45
C SER A 27 4.97 -16.84 21.38
N ILE A 28 5.88 -16.02 20.85
CA ILE A 28 6.69 -15.09 21.64
C ILE A 28 5.80 -14.03 22.31
N ILE A 29 4.79 -13.52 21.58
CA ILE A 29 3.84 -12.55 22.15
C ILE A 29 3.03 -13.17 23.29
N ASP A 30 2.58 -14.42 23.15
CA ASP A 30 1.84 -15.12 24.21
C ASP A 30 2.71 -15.38 25.45
N ASP A 31 3.98 -15.77 25.24
CA ASP A 31 4.95 -16.00 26.31
C ASP A 31 5.28 -14.71 27.10
N ILE A 32 5.40 -13.57 26.41
CA ILE A 32 5.73 -12.28 27.03
C ILE A 32 4.49 -11.58 27.60
N PHE A 33 3.32 -11.75 26.97
CA PHE A 33 2.06 -11.08 27.31
C PHE A 33 0.87 -12.04 27.46
N PRO A 34 0.88 -12.98 28.43
CA PRO A 34 -0.07 -14.10 28.52
C PRO A 34 -1.53 -13.73 28.86
N ASN A 35 -1.85 -12.44 29.04
CA ASN A 35 -3.21 -11.95 29.38
C ASN A 35 -3.71 -10.86 28.42
N VAL A 36 -3.04 -10.64 27.29
CA VAL A 36 -3.42 -9.61 26.34
C VAL A 36 -4.25 -10.23 25.21
N LEU A 37 -5.53 -9.89 25.16
CA LEU A 37 -6.39 -10.27 24.04
C LEU A 37 -6.11 -9.35 22.86
N VAL A 38 -5.42 -9.86 21.85
CA VAL A 38 -5.24 -9.16 20.58
C VAL A 38 -6.59 -9.08 19.87
N LYS A 39 -7.26 -7.94 19.97
CA LYS A 39 -8.45 -7.67 19.15
C LYS A 39 -7.99 -7.38 17.74
N GLN A 40 -8.33 -8.26 16.80
CA GLN A 40 -8.36 -7.89 15.39
C GLN A 40 -9.48 -6.85 15.25
N SER A 41 -9.10 -5.59 15.02
CA SER A 41 -10.04 -4.51 14.72
C SER A 41 -10.57 -4.71 13.31
N GLU A 42 -11.45 -5.68 13.13
CA GLU A 42 -12.17 -5.86 11.88
C GLU A 42 -13.18 -4.73 11.73
N SER A 43 -12.95 -3.84 10.77
CA SER A 43 -13.98 -2.91 10.36
C SER A 43 -15.02 -3.67 9.55
N LEU A 44 -16.12 -4.08 10.21
CA LEU A 44 -17.25 -4.78 9.57
C LEU A 44 -17.78 -4.02 8.33
N SER A 45 -17.74 -2.69 8.36
CA SER A 45 -18.09 -1.84 7.22
C SER A 45 -17.20 -2.09 6.02
N LEU A 46 -15.88 -2.11 6.21
CA LEU A 46 -14.91 -2.35 5.14
C LEU A 46 -15.06 -3.76 4.56
N LEU A 47 -15.24 -4.78 5.40
CA LEU A 47 -15.48 -6.16 4.95
C LEU A 47 -16.74 -6.27 4.08
N THR A 48 -17.79 -5.53 4.43
CA THR A 48 -19.04 -5.50 3.66
C THR A 48 -18.81 -4.91 2.26
N GLU A 49 -18.07 -3.79 2.18
CA GLU A 49 -17.73 -3.16 0.90
C GLU A 49 -16.79 -4.03 0.07
N ILE A 50 -15.76 -4.63 0.68
CA ILE A 50 -14.85 -5.57 -0.01
C ILE A 50 -15.65 -6.72 -0.63
N LYS A 51 -16.60 -7.30 0.11
CA LYS A 51 -17.44 -8.39 -0.40
C LYS A 51 -18.31 -7.93 -1.59
N ALA A 52 -18.85 -6.72 -1.54
CA ALA A 52 -19.60 -6.14 -2.66
C ALA A 52 -18.71 -5.94 -3.89
N VAL A 53 -17.54 -5.34 -3.72
CA VAL A 53 -16.55 -5.11 -4.79
C VAL A 53 -16.07 -6.42 -5.40
N CYS A 54 -15.77 -7.43 -4.57
CA CYS A 54 -15.42 -8.77 -5.07
C CYS A 54 -16.53 -9.37 -5.93
N SER A 55 -17.80 -9.18 -5.54
CA SER A 55 -18.93 -9.66 -6.32
C SER A 55 -19.03 -8.95 -7.68
N ASP A 56 -18.82 -7.63 -7.70
CA ASP A 56 -18.85 -6.82 -8.92
C ASP A 56 -17.69 -7.17 -9.88
N MET A 57 -16.50 -7.41 -9.32
CA MET A 57 -15.32 -7.80 -10.08
C MET A 57 -15.28 -9.31 -10.41
N SER A 58 -16.33 -10.06 -10.08
CA SER A 58 -16.40 -11.52 -10.27
C SER A 58 -15.24 -12.30 -9.62
N LEU A 59 -14.79 -11.84 -8.45
CA LEU A 59 -13.77 -12.47 -7.64
C LEU A 59 -14.39 -13.42 -6.61
N LEU A 60 -13.70 -14.52 -6.32
CA LEU A 60 -14.12 -15.47 -5.30
C LEU A 60 -13.81 -14.92 -3.91
N TYR A 61 -14.84 -14.46 -3.22
CA TYR A 61 -14.77 -14.11 -1.80
C TYR A 61 -14.90 -15.39 -0.96
N LEU A 62 -13.76 -15.96 -0.55
CA LEU A 62 -13.72 -17.14 0.31
C LEU A 62 -13.67 -16.71 1.78
N THR A 63 -14.66 -17.18 2.54
CA THR A 63 -14.66 -17.21 4.00
C THR A 63 -14.92 -18.65 4.41
N GLU A 64 -13.89 -19.33 4.92
CA GLU A 64 -14.04 -20.70 5.42
C GLU A 64 -14.43 -20.63 6.89
N SER A 65 -15.56 -21.24 7.27
CA SER A 65 -15.95 -21.56 8.67
C SER A 65 -15.36 -20.64 9.76
N ASN A 66 -15.77 -19.37 9.75
CA ASN A 66 -15.39 -18.31 10.70
C ASN A 66 -13.96 -17.75 10.61
N GLN A 67 -13.21 -18.03 9.55
CA GLN A 67 -11.90 -17.42 9.28
C GLN A 67 -11.87 -16.74 7.91
N ASN A 68 -11.20 -15.59 7.87
CA ASN A 68 -10.95 -14.85 6.64
C ASN A 68 -9.98 -15.65 5.76
N SER A 69 -10.14 -15.59 4.43
CA SER A 69 -9.12 -16.16 3.55
C SER A 69 -7.78 -15.44 3.73
N PRO A 70 -6.63 -16.11 3.55
CA PRO A 70 -5.31 -15.48 3.69
C PRO A 70 -5.14 -14.22 2.81
N TRP A 71 -5.78 -14.21 1.65
CA TRP A 71 -5.81 -13.04 0.76
C TRP A 71 -6.59 -11.87 1.37
N LEU A 72 -7.73 -12.13 2.00
CA LEU A 72 -8.53 -11.11 2.69
C LEU A 72 -7.78 -10.54 3.90
N GLU A 73 -7.10 -11.40 4.68
CA GLU A 73 -6.25 -10.93 5.79
C GLU A 73 -5.13 -10.01 5.30
N LYS A 74 -4.44 -10.38 4.22
CA LYS A 74 -3.41 -9.52 3.60
C LYS A 74 -3.98 -8.20 3.09
N LEU A 75 -5.20 -8.20 2.58
CA LEU A 75 -5.90 -6.98 2.18
C LEU A 75 -6.21 -6.07 3.38
N LEU A 76 -6.66 -6.65 4.50
CA LEU A 76 -6.87 -5.90 5.75
C LEU A 76 -5.55 -5.33 6.29
N TYR A 77 -4.46 -6.10 6.27
CA TYR A 77 -3.14 -5.59 6.65
C TYR A 77 -2.69 -4.44 5.76
N LEU A 78 -2.91 -4.54 4.45
CA LEU A 78 -2.60 -3.47 3.52
C LEU A 78 -3.37 -2.18 3.88
N ASN A 79 -4.65 -2.29 4.22
CA ASN A 79 -5.45 -1.14 4.65
C ASN A 79 -4.90 -0.46 5.90
N GLU A 80 -4.49 -1.24 6.90
CA GLU A 80 -3.91 -0.69 8.13
C GLU A 80 -2.54 -0.05 7.88
N ILE A 81 -1.71 -0.65 7.03
CA ILE A 81 -0.39 -0.08 6.67
C ILE A 81 -0.56 1.24 5.90
N ILE A 82 -1.51 1.34 4.96
CA ILE A 82 -1.77 2.56 4.17
C ILE A 82 -2.17 3.75 5.03
N LYS A 83 -2.84 3.52 6.17
CA LYS A 83 -3.22 4.60 7.09
C LYS A 83 -2.02 5.20 7.82
N VAL A 84 -0.95 4.44 8.00
CA VAL A 84 0.22 4.82 8.80
C VAL A 84 1.40 5.21 7.92
N ASN A 85 1.61 4.51 6.81
CA ASN A 85 2.77 4.67 5.94
C ASN A 85 2.36 5.23 4.58
N HIS A 86 3.18 6.13 4.05
CA HIS A 86 2.99 6.75 2.74
C HIS A 86 3.71 5.97 1.62
N GLY A 87 4.68 5.12 1.95
CA GLY A 87 5.34 4.18 1.05
C GLY A 87 5.10 2.74 1.48
N ILE A 88 4.75 1.87 0.53
CA ILE A 88 4.49 0.45 0.78
C ILE A 88 5.08 -0.39 -0.33
N ILE A 89 5.63 -1.53 0.04
CA ILE A 89 6.13 -2.53 -0.89
C ILE A 89 5.27 -3.78 -0.75
N LEU A 90 4.63 -4.21 -1.84
CA LEU A 90 3.88 -5.46 -1.92
C LEU A 90 4.79 -6.56 -2.47
N VAL A 91 5.35 -7.38 -1.58
CA VAL A 91 6.25 -8.48 -1.95
C VAL A 91 5.48 -9.79 -2.05
N GLY A 92 5.79 -10.57 -3.10
CA GLY A 92 5.28 -11.92 -3.28
C GLY A 92 5.61 -12.46 -4.66
N GLU A 93 5.35 -13.74 -4.89
CA GLU A 93 5.56 -14.37 -6.20
C GLU A 93 4.58 -13.85 -7.26
N THR A 94 4.85 -14.14 -8.53
CA THR A 94 3.93 -13.85 -9.64
C THR A 94 2.58 -14.53 -9.43
N CYS A 95 1.49 -13.90 -9.89
CA CYS A 95 0.13 -14.46 -9.82
C CYS A 95 -0.43 -14.73 -8.41
N THR A 96 0.12 -14.11 -7.36
CA THR A 96 -0.38 -14.22 -5.97
C THR A 96 -1.50 -13.23 -5.62
N GLY A 97 -2.05 -12.51 -6.60
CA GLY A 97 -3.16 -11.58 -6.38
C GLY A 97 -2.77 -10.22 -5.79
N LYS A 98 -1.50 -9.81 -5.89
CA LYS A 98 -1.02 -8.48 -5.46
C LYS A 98 -1.80 -7.34 -6.15
N THR A 99 -1.91 -7.43 -7.47
CA THR A 99 -2.59 -6.42 -8.29
C THR A 99 -4.08 -6.35 -8.00
N THR A 100 -4.73 -7.49 -7.78
CA THR A 100 -6.15 -7.54 -7.41
C THR A 100 -6.36 -7.03 -5.99
N CYS A 101 -5.45 -7.30 -5.06
CA CYS A 101 -5.52 -6.86 -3.66
C CYS A 101 -5.66 -5.34 -3.53
N TRP A 102 -4.73 -4.57 -4.10
CA TRP A 102 -4.81 -3.11 -4.00
C TRP A 102 -5.96 -2.52 -4.82
N LYS A 103 -6.33 -3.12 -5.97
CA LYS A 103 -7.47 -2.67 -6.77
C LYS A 103 -8.79 -2.79 -6.04
N VAL A 104 -9.02 -3.95 -5.41
CA VAL A 104 -10.23 -4.19 -4.60
C VAL A 104 -10.26 -3.26 -3.39
N LEU A 105 -9.12 -3.07 -2.73
CA LEU A 105 -9.03 -2.17 -1.59
C LEU A 105 -9.34 -0.71 -1.98
N LEU A 106 -8.79 -0.22 -3.09
CA LEU A 106 -9.06 1.14 -3.57
C LEU A 106 -10.55 1.35 -3.84
N GLU A 107 -11.18 0.42 -4.54
CA GLU A 107 -12.61 0.51 -4.86
C GLU A 107 -13.49 0.38 -3.60
N ALA A 108 -13.12 -0.48 -2.64
CA ALA A 108 -13.82 -0.59 -1.37
C ALA A 108 -13.73 0.71 -0.55
N LEU A 109 -12.56 1.36 -0.54
CA LEU A 109 -12.37 2.65 0.12
C LEU A 109 -13.14 3.77 -0.58
N ASN A 110 -13.21 3.75 -1.92
CA ASN A 110 -14.00 4.72 -2.68
C ASN A 110 -15.47 4.69 -2.28
N ARG A 111 -16.02 3.50 -2.07
CA ARG A 111 -17.42 3.31 -1.63
C ARG A 111 -17.62 3.70 -0.17
N LEU A 112 -16.72 3.25 0.71
CA LEU A 112 -16.84 3.48 2.15
C LEU A 112 -16.72 4.96 2.51
N GLU A 113 -15.73 5.66 1.94
CA GLU A 113 -15.43 7.06 2.26
C GLU A 113 -16.11 8.04 1.31
N SER A 114 -16.82 7.56 0.27
CA SER A 114 -17.39 8.37 -0.81
C SER A 114 -16.37 9.33 -1.44
N THR A 115 -15.10 8.93 -1.43
CA THR A 115 -13.95 9.71 -1.91
C THR A 115 -13.46 9.08 -3.21
N LYS A 116 -13.24 9.88 -4.26
CA LYS A 116 -12.73 9.32 -5.52
C LYS A 116 -11.26 8.93 -5.38
N GLY A 117 -10.96 7.68 -5.68
CA GLY A 117 -9.61 7.14 -5.74
C GLY A 117 -9.15 6.96 -7.17
N TYR A 118 -8.03 7.59 -7.51
CA TYR A 118 -7.32 7.40 -8.78
C TYR A 118 -6.03 6.64 -8.53
N PHE A 119 -5.61 5.85 -9.51
CA PHE A 119 -4.36 5.14 -9.46
C PHE A 119 -3.57 5.36 -10.76
N TYR A 120 -2.26 5.47 -10.63
CA TYR A 120 -1.31 5.59 -11.73
C TYR A 120 -0.37 4.39 -11.69
N ILE A 121 -0.19 3.70 -12.81
CA ILE A 121 0.71 2.54 -12.89
C ILE A 121 1.89 2.95 -13.77
N ILE A 122 3.10 2.75 -13.26
CA ILE A 122 4.35 3.01 -13.96
C ILE A 122 5.21 1.75 -13.83
N ASP A 123 5.74 1.27 -14.95
CA ASP A 123 6.83 0.29 -14.93
C ASP A 123 8.16 1.06 -14.97
N PRO A 124 8.89 1.18 -13.84
CA PRO A 124 10.11 1.96 -13.78
C PRO A 124 11.26 1.34 -14.60
N LYS A 125 11.22 0.04 -14.91
CA LYS A 125 12.24 -0.63 -15.71
C LYS A 125 12.01 -0.51 -17.21
N ALA A 126 10.77 -0.26 -17.63
CA ALA A 126 10.43 -0.07 -19.04
C ALA A 126 10.95 1.27 -19.61
N ILE A 127 11.37 2.20 -18.76
CA ILE A 127 11.76 3.56 -19.15
C ILE A 127 13.11 3.94 -18.52
N SER A 128 13.81 4.89 -19.14
CA SER A 128 15.06 5.40 -18.59
C SER A 128 14.80 6.33 -17.39
N LYS A 129 15.81 6.48 -16.52
CA LYS A 129 15.77 7.39 -15.36
C LYS A 129 15.38 8.82 -15.74
N GLU A 130 15.91 9.31 -16.86
CA GLU A 130 15.62 10.65 -17.40
C GLU A 130 14.14 10.79 -17.80
N ILE A 131 13.52 9.76 -18.38
CA ILE A 131 12.10 9.78 -18.75
C ILE A 131 11.21 9.58 -17.51
N LEU A 132 11.65 8.82 -16.52
CA LEU A 132 10.90 8.60 -15.29
C LEU A 132 10.84 9.88 -14.44
N TYR A 133 11.98 10.50 -14.15
CA TYR A 133 12.06 11.64 -13.22
C TYR A 133 12.24 12.99 -13.89
N GLY A 134 12.73 13.02 -15.12
CA GLY A 134 13.10 14.25 -15.81
C GLY A 134 14.61 14.42 -15.90
N SER A 135 15.00 15.43 -16.65
CA SER A 135 16.40 15.77 -16.89
C SER A 135 16.55 17.27 -17.09
N LEU A 136 17.71 17.80 -16.71
CA LEU A 136 18.12 19.16 -17.05
C LEU A 136 18.86 19.14 -18.38
N ASP A 137 18.36 19.86 -19.38
CA ASP A 137 19.07 20.01 -20.65
C ASP A 137 20.38 20.79 -20.42
N PRO A 138 21.56 20.22 -20.73
CA PRO A 138 22.85 20.85 -20.47
C PRO A 138 23.06 22.14 -21.28
N THR A 139 22.36 22.30 -22.40
CA THR A 139 22.51 23.45 -23.30
C THR A 139 21.58 24.57 -22.90
N THR A 140 20.29 24.29 -22.76
CA THR A 140 19.27 25.31 -22.47
C THR A 140 19.14 25.60 -20.97
N ARG A 141 19.65 24.71 -20.11
CA ARG A 141 19.41 24.71 -18.66
C ARG A 141 17.92 24.69 -18.31
N ALA A 142 17.08 24.23 -19.24
CA ALA A 142 15.66 24.03 -19.00
C ALA A 142 15.45 22.64 -18.38
N TRP A 143 14.59 22.58 -17.36
CA TRP A 143 14.15 21.32 -16.77
C TRP A 143 13.01 20.74 -17.60
N THR A 144 13.12 19.46 -17.98
CA THR A 144 12.04 18.69 -18.59
C THR A 144 11.55 17.66 -17.60
N ASP A 145 10.26 17.71 -17.24
CA ASP A 145 9.65 16.74 -16.33
C ASP A 145 9.58 15.35 -16.96
N GLY A 146 9.87 14.34 -16.14
CA GLY A 146 9.55 12.95 -16.43
C GLY A 146 8.10 12.58 -16.07
N ILE A 147 7.75 11.33 -16.32
CA ILE A 147 6.42 10.78 -16.10
C ILE A 147 6.02 10.87 -14.61
N PHE A 148 6.92 10.46 -13.71
CA PHE A 148 6.65 10.46 -12.27
C PHE A 148 6.47 11.87 -11.72
N THR A 149 7.36 12.81 -12.10
CA THR A 149 7.24 14.23 -11.74
C THR A 149 5.98 14.88 -12.26
N ALA A 150 5.58 14.58 -13.50
CA ALA A 150 4.38 15.13 -14.10
C ALA A 150 3.13 14.64 -13.35
N ILE A 151 3.09 13.36 -12.97
CA ILE A 151 2.00 12.79 -12.17
C ILE A 151 1.94 13.46 -10.80
N ILE A 152 3.07 13.59 -10.09
CA ILE A 152 3.10 14.25 -8.78
C ILE A 152 2.60 15.69 -8.88
N ARG A 153 3.08 16.46 -9.86
CA ARG A 153 2.64 17.85 -10.03
C ARG A 153 1.13 17.93 -10.29
N ASN A 154 0.61 17.08 -11.16
CA ASN A 154 -0.83 17.01 -11.42
C ASN A 154 -1.62 16.61 -10.16
N VAL A 155 -1.12 15.67 -9.35
CA VAL A 155 -1.75 15.28 -8.08
C VAL A 155 -1.78 16.46 -7.10
N ILE A 156 -0.68 17.20 -6.97
CA ILE A 156 -0.60 18.38 -6.09
C ILE A 156 -1.62 19.44 -6.54
N GLU A 157 -1.65 19.77 -7.83
CA GLU A 157 -2.58 20.76 -8.40
C GLU A 157 -4.06 20.39 -8.19
N ASN A 158 -4.41 19.09 -8.29
CA ASN A 158 -5.79 18.62 -8.06
C ASN A 158 -6.16 18.52 -6.58
N SER A 159 -5.18 18.17 -5.72
CA SER A 159 -5.40 18.01 -4.27
C SER A 159 -5.76 19.31 -3.56
N GLU A 160 -5.36 20.47 -4.10
CA GLU A 160 -5.74 21.78 -3.54
C GLU A 160 -7.25 22.06 -3.70
N ASN A 161 -7.91 21.42 -4.67
CA ASN A 161 -9.29 21.71 -5.04
C ASN A 161 -10.28 20.61 -4.62
N THR A 162 -9.80 19.39 -4.37
CA THR A 162 -10.65 18.22 -4.15
C THR A 162 -10.03 17.28 -3.14
N ASN A 163 -10.87 16.66 -2.29
CA ASN A 163 -10.43 15.62 -1.36
C ASN A 163 -10.39 14.27 -2.08
N GLU A 164 -9.52 14.14 -3.09
CA GLU A 164 -9.34 12.93 -3.89
C GLU A 164 -8.14 12.10 -3.42
N ARG A 165 -8.24 10.77 -3.53
CA ARG A 165 -7.17 9.84 -3.16
C ARG A 165 -6.37 9.48 -4.40
N HIS A 166 -5.06 9.65 -4.37
CA HIS A 166 -4.19 9.30 -5.50
C HIS A 166 -3.14 8.27 -5.07
N TRP A 167 -3.12 7.13 -5.76
CA TRP A 167 -2.09 6.09 -5.56
C TRP A 167 -1.18 6.03 -6.78
N ILE A 168 0.14 6.01 -6.54
CA ILE A 168 1.14 5.80 -7.58
C ILE A 168 1.75 4.41 -7.35
N ILE A 169 1.53 3.51 -8.29
CA ILE A 169 1.98 2.12 -8.26
C ILE A 169 3.17 2.01 -9.21
N LEU A 170 4.31 1.62 -8.66
CA LEU A 170 5.50 1.27 -9.42
C LEU A 170 5.51 -0.25 -9.59
N ASP A 171 4.95 -0.74 -10.71
CA ASP A 171 4.77 -2.17 -11.00
C ASP A 171 5.97 -2.67 -11.82
N GLY A 172 7.06 -2.94 -11.12
CA GLY A 172 8.30 -3.45 -11.71
C GLY A 172 9.28 -3.89 -10.62
N ASP A 173 10.40 -4.47 -11.04
CA ASP A 173 11.42 -4.88 -10.08
C ASP A 173 12.09 -3.66 -9.41
N ILE A 174 12.41 -3.84 -8.14
CA ILE A 174 13.17 -2.88 -7.34
C ILE A 174 14.62 -2.87 -7.82
N ASP A 175 15.08 -1.71 -8.29
CA ASP A 175 16.46 -1.47 -8.73
C ASP A 175 17.00 -0.21 -8.03
N PRO A 176 18.23 -0.25 -7.46
CA PRO A 176 18.85 0.92 -6.84
C PRO A 176 18.82 2.18 -7.73
N GLU A 177 18.93 2.03 -9.05
CA GLU A 177 19.03 3.16 -9.98
C GLU A 177 17.86 4.16 -9.89
N TRP A 178 16.64 3.64 -9.71
CA TRP A 178 15.43 4.45 -9.58
C TRP A 178 14.99 4.63 -8.13
N VAL A 179 15.14 3.60 -7.28
CA VAL A 179 14.66 3.63 -5.89
C VAL A 179 15.37 4.70 -5.06
N GLU A 180 16.66 4.94 -5.30
CA GLU A 180 17.43 5.95 -4.54
C GLU A 180 16.81 7.34 -4.60
N ASN A 181 16.24 7.71 -5.75
CA ASN A 181 15.58 9.00 -5.95
C ASN A 181 14.28 9.15 -5.15
N LEU A 182 13.72 8.04 -4.65
CA LEU A 182 12.48 8.03 -3.86
C LEU A 182 12.73 8.01 -2.36
N ASN A 183 13.96 7.76 -1.90
CA ASN A 183 14.26 7.61 -0.48
C ASN A 183 13.79 8.82 0.35
N SER A 184 14.07 10.04 -0.10
CA SER A 184 13.64 11.26 0.62
C SER A 184 12.11 11.47 0.60
N THR A 185 11.42 10.87 -0.37
CA THR A 185 9.96 10.93 -0.52
C THR A 185 9.26 9.86 0.31
N LEU A 186 9.92 8.71 0.52
CA LEU A 186 9.45 7.59 1.33
C LEU A 186 9.85 7.68 2.81
N ASP A 187 10.70 8.64 3.14
CA ASP A 187 11.08 8.98 4.51
C ASP A 187 10.18 10.09 5.08
N ASP A 188 10.30 10.37 6.38
CA ASP A 188 9.48 11.35 7.10
C ASP A 188 9.55 12.76 6.51
N ASN A 189 10.59 13.04 5.72
CA ASN A 189 10.76 14.30 5.00
C ASN A 189 9.62 14.54 3.99
N LYS A 190 9.09 13.50 3.34
CA LYS A 190 8.05 13.59 2.29
C LYS A 190 8.40 14.60 1.18
N LEU A 191 9.69 14.71 0.88
CA LEU A 191 10.22 15.65 -0.12
C LEU A 191 10.75 14.87 -1.32
N PHE A 192 10.28 15.25 -2.50
CA PHE A 192 10.83 14.77 -3.76
C PHE A 192 11.80 15.81 -4.30
N THR A 193 13.07 15.42 -4.47
CA THR A 193 14.16 16.30 -4.90
C THR A 193 14.55 16.01 -6.34
N LEU A 194 14.67 17.07 -7.15
CA LEU A 194 14.97 17.06 -8.57
C LEU A 194 16.34 17.68 -8.88
#